data_AF-A0A940CZZ8-F1
#
_entry.id   AF-A0A940CZZ8-F1
#
_cell.length_a   1.000
_cell.length_b   1.000
_cell.length_c   1.000
_cell.angle_alpha   90.00
_cell.angle_beta   90.00
_cell.angle_gamma   90.00
#
_symmetry.space_group_name_H-M   'P 1'
#
loop_
_entity.id
_entity.type
_entity.pdbx_description
1 polymer ?
#
loop_
_entity_poly.entity_id
_entity_poly.type
_entity_poly.pdbx_seq_one_letter_code
_entity_poly.pdbx_strand_id
1 'polypeptide(L)'
;MNYVDKPGLRGKSMAGRTWKNISPEDAERIRKHLLKEGAINAPVKNPFEKWRLKIYNCLFTHYTNGTIYRTPGKPKVEELDKYIDSIVSKHNKTDKAKFLIGLDETGKGEVFGNIILTGVLFPARIGRKLSTITGAADTKKKHAFRYWDSIMNELQKFTCEGFSYISEEIIPPWIDKYNLNRLMDIFYHKILLRLLEKYEPKNLRIVVDDYGVGSRLKNYLNTLQQAGCNVIIEKRSEDKYIETKIASIVSKYSREKHIKGLLQDKNLFIDGSSMGTGNVGNAETKLWLEKWYRQHKNWPPFVRKSYKNIRKIEGTDKKLRKVNPENFDTIVPDTYKKLCAKGKKDIRVFSIICPKCHTDLKKIILKIPSREFLCPIKDCGYVIKNLEVCLYFYLGRIVITQDILTEVANLLDKLLFPIGFELLIHTNGNFLSENSSDRKAYELLRKFDNYKLIKLTHIRQSKISEICKKEDAILLTIDKKLVKELLGENLFVILLAD
;
A
#
# COMPACT_ATOMS: atom_id res chain seq x y z
N MET A 1 -18.02 -5.90 -58.64
CA MET A 1 -18.97 -5.76 -57.52
C MET A 1 -18.24 -5.07 -56.37
N ASN A 2 -18.53 -3.79 -56.19
CA ASN A 2 -17.96 -2.97 -55.12
C ASN A 2 -18.59 -3.37 -53.78
N TYR A 3 -17.80 -3.92 -52.85
CA TYR A 3 -18.22 -4.06 -51.47
C TYR A 3 -18.03 -2.72 -50.77
N VAL A 4 -19.13 -2.01 -50.59
CA VAL A 4 -19.22 -0.82 -49.76
C VAL A 4 -19.21 -1.26 -48.29
N ASP A 5 -18.22 -0.80 -47.53
CA ASP A 5 -18.14 -1.01 -46.08
C ASP A 5 -19.36 -0.37 -45.40
N LYS A 6 -20.19 -1.18 -44.75
CA LYS A 6 -21.22 -0.69 -43.81
C LYS A 6 -20.55 -0.20 -42.52
N PRO A 7 -20.74 1.07 -42.10
CA PRO A 7 -20.18 1.57 -40.86
C PRO A 7 -21.07 1.14 -39.69
N GLY A 8 -20.65 0.10 -38.96
CA GLY A 8 -21.35 -0.30 -37.74
C GLY A 8 -21.13 -1.75 -37.36
N LEU A 9 -19.94 -2.06 -36.83
CA LEU A 9 -19.62 -3.20 -35.93
C LEU A 9 -18.10 -3.19 -35.71
N ARG A 10 -17.59 -2.28 -34.86
CA ARG A 10 -16.20 -2.39 -34.38
C ARG A 10 -16.12 -3.60 -33.46
N GLY A 11 -15.73 -4.76 -34.00
CA GLY A 11 -15.40 -5.93 -33.19
C GLY A 11 -14.36 -5.56 -32.13
N LYS A 12 -14.55 -6.06 -30.90
CA LYS A 12 -13.64 -5.80 -29.77
C LYS A 12 -12.18 -6.06 -30.19
N SER A 13 -11.34 -5.03 -30.17
CA SER A 13 -9.90 -5.19 -30.38
C SER A 13 -9.25 -5.69 -29.09
N MET A 14 -8.32 -6.64 -29.21
CA MET A 14 -7.49 -7.08 -28.09
C MET A 14 -6.43 -6.03 -27.81
N ALA A 15 -6.20 -5.71 -26.53
CA ALA A 15 -5.11 -4.85 -26.09
C ALA A 15 -3.74 -5.38 -26.55
N GLY A 16 -2.72 -4.53 -26.54
CA GLY A 16 -1.34 -4.99 -26.72
C GLY A 16 -0.93 -5.92 -25.59
N ARG A 17 0.09 -6.74 -25.81
CA ARG A 17 0.55 -7.72 -24.82
C ARG A 17 2.07 -7.83 -24.82
N THR A 18 2.66 -8.01 -23.65
CA THR A 18 4.12 -8.15 -23.50
C THR A 18 4.44 -9.44 -22.77
N TRP A 19 5.43 -10.17 -23.26
CA TRP A 19 6.09 -11.29 -22.58
C TRP A 19 7.55 -10.93 -22.37
N LYS A 20 8.11 -11.26 -21.21
CA LYS A 20 9.48 -10.90 -20.81
C LYS A 20 10.26 -12.15 -20.40
N ASN A 21 11.59 -12.03 -20.35
CA ASN A 21 12.53 -13.10 -19.97
C ASN A 21 12.42 -14.35 -20.84
N ILE A 22 12.16 -14.15 -22.12
CA ILE A 22 12.13 -15.24 -23.09
C ILE A 22 13.58 -15.57 -23.46
N SER A 23 13.97 -16.83 -23.27
CA SER A 23 15.27 -17.33 -23.68
C SER A 23 15.47 -17.16 -25.20
N PRO A 24 16.70 -16.98 -25.70
CA PRO A 24 16.96 -16.93 -27.14
C PRO A 24 16.35 -18.13 -27.89
N GLU A 25 16.39 -19.31 -27.29
CA GLU A 25 15.85 -20.56 -27.84
C GLU A 25 14.32 -20.52 -27.95
N ASP A 26 13.64 -20.07 -26.90
CA ASP A 26 12.18 -19.94 -26.90
C ASP A 26 11.70 -18.83 -27.81
N ALA A 27 12.45 -17.72 -27.90
CA ALA A 27 12.12 -16.63 -28.80
C ALA A 27 12.19 -17.10 -30.27
N GLU A 28 13.18 -17.91 -30.62
CA GLU A 28 13.28 -18.49 -31.96
C GLU A 28 12.19 -19.55 -32.20
N ARG A 29 11.84 -20.34 -31.19
CA ARG A 29 10.69 -21.27 -31.25
C ARG A 29 9.37 -20.53 -31.49
N ILE A 30 9.17 -19.40 -30.85
CA ILE A 30 8.00 -18.53 -31.04
C ILE A 30 8.00 -17.95 -32.46
N ARG A 31 9.13 -17.40 -32.90
CA ARG A 31 9.29 -16.85 -34.25
C ARG A 31 8.92 -17.87 -35.33
N LYS A 32 9.45 -19.09 -35.24
CA LYS A 32 9.15 -20.19 -36.18
C LYS A 32 7.67 -20.54 -36.21
N HIS A 33 7.02 -20.58 -35.04
CA HIS A 33 5.58 -20.84 -34.97
C HIS A 33 4.75 -19.71 -35.60
N LEU A 34 5.07 -18.44 -35.30
CA LEU A 34 4.38 -17.29 -35.91
C LEU A 34 4.49 -17.29 -37.44
N LEU A 35 5.68 -17.60 -37.98
CA LEU A 35 5.88 -17.74 -39.43
C LEU A 35 5.05 -18.89 -40.01
N LYS A 36 4.97 -20.03 -39.31
CA LYS A 36 4.13 -21.18 -39.72
C LYS A 36 2.64 -20.82 -39.79
N GLU A 37 2.17 -19.95 -38.89
CA GLU A 37 0.80 -19.45 -38.85
C GLU A 37 0.52 -18.33 -39.88
N GLY A 38 1.49 -18.01 -40.74
CA GLY A 38 1.36 -17.05 -41.84
C GLY A 38 1.83 -15.63 -41.50
N ALA A 39 2.66 -15.45 -40.47
CA ALA A 39 3.25 -14.14 -40.20
C ALA A 39 4.30 -13.78 -41.27
N ILE A 40 4.37 -12.50 -41.60
CA ILE A 40 5.37 -11.96 -42.54
C ILE A 40 6.41 -11.13 -41.80
N ASN A 41 7.65 -11.14 -42.30
CA ASN A 41 8.70 -10.29 -41.75
C ASN A 41 8.35 -8.80 -41.94
N ALA A 42 8.57 -8.02 -40.90
CA ALA A 42 8.46 -6.58 -40.91
C ALA A 42 9.84 -5.96 -40.60
N PRO A 43 10.12 -4.76 -41.09
CA PRO A 43 11.41 -4.11 -40.85
C PRO A 43 11.61 -3.82 -39.36
N VAL A 44 12.79 -4.20 -38.89
CA VAL A 44 13.35 -3.84 -37.59
C VAL A 44 13.61 -2.34 -37.59
N LYS A 45 13.16 -1.61 -36.56
CA LYS A 45 13.24 -0.14 -36.53
C LYS A 45 14.39 0.43 -35.71
N ASN A 46 15.00 -0.36 -34.83
CA ASN A 46 16.08 0.10 -33.95
C ASN A 46 16.99 -1.07 -33.54
N PRO A 47 18.21 -0.80 -33.05
CA PRO A 47 19.19 -1.84 -32.69
C PRO A 47 18.75 -2.78 -31.56
N PHE A 48 17.72 -2.41 -30.80
CA PHE A 48 17.21 -3.22 -29.70
C PHE A 48 16.19 -4.26 -30.17
N GLU A 49 15.75 -4.23 -31.43
CA GLU A 49 14.80 -5.18 -32.00
C GLU A 49 15.57 -6.32 -32.72
N LYS A 50 15.38 -7.58 -32.29
CA LYS A 50 15.98 -8.77 -32.92
C LYS A 50 15.20 -9.23 -34.15
N TRP A 51 13.87 -9.23 -34.06
CA TRP A 51 12.99 -9.54 -35.18
C TRP A 51 11.63 -8.89 -34.99
N ARG A 52 10.93 -8.68 -36.11
CA ARG A 52 9.59 -8.11 -36.13
C ARG A 52 8.73 -8.86 -37.13
N LEU A 53 7.56 -9.32 -36.71
CA LEU A 53 6.62 -10.09 -37.53
C LEU A 53 5.24 -9.44 -37.54
N LYS A 54 4.55 -9.45 -38.68
CA LYS A 54 3.19 -8.94 -38.83
C LYS A 54 2.23 -10.09 -39.14
N ILE A 55 1.16 -10.20 -38.36
CA ILE A 55 0.07 -11.17 -38.57
C ILE A 55 -1.24 -10.59 -38.02
N TYR A 56 -2.37 -10.86 -38.67
CA TYR A 56 -3.71 -10.41 -38.22
C TYR A 56 -3.83 -8.93 -37.82
N ASN A 57 -3.18 -8.02 -38.56
CA ASN A 57 -3.10 -6.58 -38.27
C ASN A 57 -2.45 -6.21 -36.92
N CYS A 58 -1.64 -7.09 -36.34
CA CYS A 58 -0.76 -6.76 -35.21
C CYS A 58 0.70 -7.04 -35.55
N LEU A 59 1.59 -6.42 -34.78
CA LEU A 59 3.04 -6.59 -34.87
C LEU A 59 3.54 -7.27 -33.61
N PHE A 60 4.29 -8.35 -33.79
CA PHE A 60 5.11 -8.97 -32.75
C PHE A 60 6.55 -8.50 -32.92
N THR A 61 7.13 -7.94 -31.87
CA THR A 61 8.50 -7.44 -31.85
C THR A 61 9.26 -8.13 -30.72
N HIS A 62 10.36 -8.82 -31.05
CA HIS A 62 11.28 -9.35 -30.05
C HIS A 62 12.46 -8.41 -29.87
N TYR A 63 12.79 -8.11 -28.62
CA TYR A 63 13.85 -7.21 -28.22
C TYR A 63 15.07 -7.96 -27.70
N THR A 64 16.24 -7.34 -27.77
CA THR A 64 17.51 -7.88 -27.31
C THR A 64 17.52 -8.24 -25.82
N ASN A 65 16.67 -7.61 -25.02
CA ASN A 65 16.48 -7.88 -23.59
C ASN A 65 15.57 -9.09 -23.29
N GLY A 66 15.18 -9.89 -24.29
CA GLY A 66 14.31 -11.06 -24.11
C GLY A 66 12.83 -10.72 -23.95
N THR A 67 12.41 -9.52 -24.37
CA THR A 67 11.00 -9.11 -24.39
C THR A 67 10.37 -9.39 -25.76
N ILE A 68 9.19 -9.99 -25.82
CA ILE A 68 8.33 -10.00 -27.00
C ILE A 68 7.12 -9.10 -26.72
N TYR A 69 6.88 -8.10 -27.55
CA TYR A 69 5.71 -7.22 -27.49
C TYR A 69 4.81 -7.41 -28.71
N ARG A 70 3.51 -7.58 -28.48
CA ARG A 70 2.47 -7.56 -29.49
C ARG A 70 1.66 -6.26 -29.41
N THR A 71 1.50 -5.54 -30.50
CA THR A 71 0.57 -4.39 -30.58
C THR A 71 -0.90 -4.84 -30.51
N PRO A 72 -1.86 -3.95 -30.18
CA PRO A 72 -3.29 -4.29 -30.25
C PRO A 72 -3.69 -4.95 -31.57
N GLY A 73 -4.64 -5.89 -31.53
CA GLY A 73 -4.96 -6.77 -32.66
C GLY A 73 -6.41 -7.27 -32.66
N LYS A 74 -6.78 -8.04 -33.71
CA LYS A 74 -8.08 -8.71 -33.78
C LYS A 74 -8.13 -9.95 -32.86
N PRO A 75 -9.32 -10.39 -32.41
CA PRO A 75 -9.47 -11.59 -31.56
C PRO A 75 -8.79 -12.86 -32.08
N LYS A 76 -8.62 -12.99 -33.40
CA LYS A 76 -7.92 -14.13 -34.03
C LYS A 76 -6.48 -14.33 -33.55
N VAL A 77 -5.85 -13.33 -32.94
CA VAL A 77 -4.50 -13.45 -32.38
C VAL A 77 -4.44 -14.20 -31.05
N GLU A 78 -5.59 -14.48 -30.41
CA GLU A 78 -5.66 -15.10 -29.09
C GLU A 78 -4.99 -16.49 -29.03
N GLU A 79 -5.10 -17.28 -30.10
CA GLU A 79 -4.46 -18.61 -30.17
C GLU A 79 -2.92 -18.51 -30.22
N LEU A 80 -2.39 -17.47 -30.87
CA LEU A 80 -0.94 -17.20 -30.89
C LEU A 80 -0.46 -16.75 -29.50
N ASP A 81 -1.24 -15.87 -28.86
CA ASP A 81 -1.00 -15.43 -27.49
C ASP A 81 -0.98 -16.65 -26.53
N LYS A 82 -1.90 -17.61 -26.68
CA LYS A 82 -1.96 -18.87 -25.90
C LYS A 82 -0.75 -19.78 -26.16
N TYR A 83 -0.28 -19.87 -27.39
CA TYR A 83 0.91 -20.66 -27.71
C TYR A 83 2.15 -20.09 -27.04
N ILE A 84 2.36 -18.78 -27.13
CA ILE A 84 3.48 -18.07 -26.48
C ILE A 84 3.38 -18.26 -24.97
N ASP A 85 2.18 -18.12 -24.39
CA ASP A 85 1.94 -18.39 -22.97
C ASP A 85 2.33 -19.81 -22.58
N SER A 86 2.09 -20.81 -23.44
CA SER A 86 2.45 -22.21 -23.14
C SER A 86 3.97 -22.44 -23.07
N ILE A 87 4.75 -21.69 -23.84
CA ILE A 87 6.22 -21.74 -23.83
C ILE A 87 6.73 -21.05 -22.57
N VAL A 88 6.25 -19.84 -22.30
CA VAL A 88 6.61 -19.10 -21.09
C VAL A 88 6.20 -19.87 -19.82
N SER A 89 5.06 -20.56 -19.86
CA SER A 89 4.57 -21.36 -18.73
C SER A 89 5.31 -22.68 -18.54
N LYS A 90 6.02 -23.21 -19.55
CA LYS A 90 6.81 -24.45 -19.39
C LYS A 90 8.02 -24.27 -18.47
N HIS A 91 8.54 -23.06 -18.35
CA HIS A 91 9.54 -22.71 -17.33
C HIS A 91 8.94 -22.53 -15.92
N ASN A 92 7.61 -22.42 -15.80
CA ASN A 92 6.87 -22.33 -14.54
C ASN A 92 6.27 -23.69 -14.09
N LYS A 93 6.58 -24.80 -14.78
CA LYS A 93 5.92 -26.11 -14.59
C LYS A 93 6.21 -26.83 -13.28
N THR A 94 6.99 -26.26 -12.37
CA THR A 94 7.21 -26.80 -11.03
C THR A 94 6.22 -26.27 -9.99
N ASP A 95 5.38 -25.29 -10.33
CA ASP A 95 4.50 -24.67 -9.33
C ASP A 95 3.22 -25.46 -9.07
N LYS A 96 3.20 -26.19 -7.96
CA LYS A 96 1.99 -26.80 -7.37
C LYS A 96 1.08 -25.75 -6.68
N ALA A 97 1.48 -24.48 -6.66
CA ALA A 97 0.74 -23.42 -5.99
C ALA A 97 -0.65 -23.22 -6.63
N LYS A 98 -1.69 -23.33 -5.80
CA LYS A 98 -3.09 -23.04 -6.20
C LYS A 98 -3.39 -21.55 -6.15
N PHE A 99 -2.68 -20.80 -5.32
CA PHE A 99 -2.86 -19.35 -5.12
C PHE A 99 -1.52 -18.63 -5.22
N LEU A 100 -1.54 -17.49 -5.89
CA LEU A 100 -0.37 -16.64 -6.15
C LEU A 100 -0.52 -15.34 -5.36
N ILE A 101 0.55 -14.95 -4.69
CA ILE A 101 0.62 -13.75 -3.86
C ILE A 101 1.81 -12.91 -4.30
N GLY A 102 1.57 -11.66 -4.64
CA GLY A 102 2.60 -10.72 -5.05
C GLY A 102 2.65 -9.54 -4.11
N LEU A 103 3.85 -9.12 -3.72
CA LEU A 103 4.09 -7.94 -2.89
C LEU A 103 4.95 -6.93 -3.67
N ASP A 104 4.49 -5.69 -3.75
CA ASP A 104 5.25 -4.57 -4.33
C ASP A 104 4.91 -3.25 -3.64
N GLU A 105 5.76 -2.24 -3.80
CA GLU A 105 5.53 -0.87 -3.31
C GLU A 105 5.54 0.16 -4.43
N THR A 106 4.93 1.31 -4.17
CA THR A 106 5.11 2.50 -5.01
C THR A 106 5.19 3.74 -4.13
N GLY A 107 5.98 4.73 -4.57
CA GLY A 107 6.08 6.01 -3.88
C GLY A 107 7.39 6.18 -3.11
N LYS A 108 8.32 5.21 -3.11
CA LYS A 108 9.58 5.27 -2.34
C LYS A 108 10.51 6.42 -2.77
N GLY A 109 10.50 6.82 -4.04
CA GLY A 109 11.37 7.87 -4.57
C GLY A 109 10.78 9.28 -4.49
N GLU A 110 9.48 9.38 -4.27
CA GLU A 110 8.71 10.61 -4.32
C GLU A 110 8.73 11.35 -2.98
N VAL A 111 8.83 12.68 -3.03
CA VAL A 111 8.84 13.53 -1.84
C VAL A 111 7.43 13.78 -1.28
N PHE A 112 6.40 13.68 -2.11
CA PHE A 112 5.01 13.89 -1.70
C PHE A 112 4.28 12.60 -1.36
N GLY A 113 3.48 12.67 -0.31
CA GLY A 113 2.49 11.67 0.07
C GLY A 113 3.11 10.38 0.59
N ASN A 114 2.24 9.37 0.71
CA ASN A 114 2.57 8.10 1.34
C ASN A 114 3.38 7.18 0.41
N ILE A 115 4.06 6.20 0.99
CA ILE A 115 4.53 5.00 0.27
C ILE A 115 3.43 3.96 0.41
N ILE A 116 2.96 3.44 -0.71
CA ILE A 116 1.90 2.44 -0.76
C ILE A 116 2.53 1.07 -0.90
N LEU A 117 2.27 0.19 0.06
CA LEU A 117 2.67 -1.22 0.00
C LEU A 117 1.43 -2.03 -0.31
N THR A 118 1.50 -2.90 -1.30
CA THR A 118 0.38 -3.73 -1.71
C THR A 118 0.76 -5.20 -1.70
N GLY A 119 -0.13 -6.02 -1.16
CA GLY A 119 -0.16 -7.45 -1.44
C GLY A 119 -1.40 -7.80 -2.24
N VAL A 120 -1.24 -8.62 -3.27
CA VAL A 120 -2.36 -9.18 -4.05
C VAL A 120 -2.41 -10.68 -3.85
N LEU A 121 -3.59 -11.27 -3.94
CA LEU A 121 -3.80 -12.71 -3.89
C LEU A 121 -4.82 -13.11 -4.95
N PHE A 122 -4.53 -14.16 -5.72
CA PHE A 122 -5.50 -14.75 -6.64
C PHE A 122 -5.21 -16.22 -6.92
N PRO A 123 -6.23 -17.02 -7.28
CA PRO A 123 -6.03 -18.39 -7.76
C PRO A 123 -5.18 -18.43 -9.03
N ALA A 124 -4.24 -19.38 -9.11
CA ALA A 124 -3.38 -19.56 -10.29
C ALA A 124 -4.19 -19.74 -11.60
N ARG A 125 -5.38 -20.36 -11.50
CA ARG A 125 -6.31 -20.56 -12.64
C ARG A 125 -6.75 -19.28 -13.34
N ILE A 126 -6.81 -18.14 -12.63
CA ILE A 126 -7.20 -16.84 -13.22
C ILE A 126 -6.00 -15.99 -13.65
N GLY A 127 -4.76 -16.40 -13.35
CA GLY A 127 -3.56 -15.62 -13.63
C GLY A 127 -3.40 -15.22 -15.10
N ARG A 128 -3.78 -16.10 -16.05
CA ARG A 128 -3.78 -15.77 -17.49
C ARG A 128 -4.75 -14.65 -17.83
N LYS A 129 -5.98 -14.69 -17.31
CA LYS A 129 -6.98 -13.63 -17.54
C LYS A 129 -6.49 -12.28 -17.01
N LEU A 130 -5.90 -12.28 -15.80
CA LEU A 130 -5.33 -11.08 -15.19
C LEU A 130 -4.10 -10.55 -15.97
N SER A 131 -3.30 -11.47 -16.53
CA SER A 131 -2.17 -11.12 -17.41
C SER A 131 -2.62 -10.41 -18.70
N THR A 132 -3.76 -10.80 -19.29
CA THR A 132 -4.30 -10.11 -20.47
C THR A 132 -4.65 -8.65 -20.18
N ILE A 133 -5.07 -8.34 -18.95
CA ILE A 133 -5.42 -6.97 -18.51
C ILE A 133 -4.16 -6.16 -18.24
N THR A 134 -3.17 -6.77 -17.58
CA THR A 134 -2.03 -6.05 -16.99
C THR A 134 -0.73 -6.12 -17.80
N GLY A 135 -0.64 -7.03 -18.77
CA GLY A 135 0.61 -7.34 -19.47
C GLY A 135 1.21 -6.20 -20.29
N ALA A 136 0.41 -5.24 -20.75
CA ALA A 136 0.89 -4.03 -21.43
C ALA A 136 1.10 -2.83 -20.51
N ALA A 137 0.73 -2.94 -19.23
CA ALA A 137 0.83 -1.82 -18.31
C ALA A 137 2.28 -1.59 -17.88
N ASP A 138 2.74 -0.35 -18.03
CA ASP A 138 4.08 0.07 -17.66
C ASP A 138 3.99 1.10 -16.52
N THR A 139 4.27 0.66 -15.30
CA THR A 139 4.21 1.46 -14.07
C THR A 139 5.27 2.57 -14.03
N LYS A 140 6.29 2.49 -14.88
CA LYS A 140 7.37 3.49 -15.00
C LYS A 140 7.01 4.63 -15.97
N LYS A 141 5.97 4.45 -16.80
CA LYS A 141 5.50 5.49 -17.72
C LYS A 141 4.44 6.37 -17.09
N LYS A 142 4.45 7.65 -17.48
CA LYS A 142 3.42 8.61 -17.07
C LYS A 142 2.13 8.30 -17.82
N HIS A 143 1.06 8.04 -17.07
CA HIS A 143 -0.28 7.85 -17.58
C HIS A 143 -1.24 8.76 -16.80
N ALA A 144 -2.35 9.17 -17.43
CA ALA A 144 -3.42 9.87 -16.73
C ALA A 144 -4.10 8.93 -15.73
N PHE A 145 -4.60 9.45 -14.59
CA PHE A 145 -5.27 8.64 -13.57
C PHE A 145 -6.35 7.69 -14.13
N ARG A 146 -7.14 8.14 -15.12
CA ARG A 146 -8.17 7.34 -15.79
C ARG A 146 -7.67 6.00 -16.38
N TYR A 147 -6.40 5.93 -16.77
CA TYR A 147 -5.78 4.70 -17.27
C TYR A 147 -5.61 3.66 -16.15
N TRP A 148 -5.09 4.09 -15.00
CA TRP A 148 -4.95 3.22 -13.84
C TRP A 148 -6.31 2.80 -13.30
N ASP A 149 -7.27 3.75 -13.26
CA ASP A 149 -8.64 3.49 -12.85
C ASP A 149 -9.33 2.47 -13.76
N SER A 150 -9.14 2.56 -15.09
CA SER A 150 -9.69 1.55 -16.01
C SER A 150 -9.12 0.15 -15.78
N ILE A 151 -7.82 0.03 -15.49
CA ILE A 151 -7.19 -1.26 -15.20
C ILE A 151 -7.72 -1.82 -13.88
N MET A 152 -7.84 -0.98 -12.84
CA MET A 152 -8.37 -1.39 -11.55
C MET A 152 -9.81 -1.91 -11.66
N ASN A 153 -10.66 -1.22 -12.43
CA ASN A 153 -12.04 -1.63 -12.66
C ASN A 153 -12.12 -2.99 -13.37
N GLU A 154 -11.23 -3.29 -14.31
CA GLU A 154 -11.16 -4.62 -14.94
C GLU A 154 -10.68 -5.70 -13.96
N LEU A 155 -9.67 -5.41 -13.12
CA LEU A 155 -9.19 -6.35 -12.09
C LEU A 155 -10.29 -6.69 -11.07
N GLN A 156 -11.07 -5.70 -10.63
CA GLN A 156 -12.13 -5.89 -9.64
C GLN A 156 -13.26 -6.83 -10.10
N LYS A 157 -13.45 -7.01 -11.41
CA LYS A 157 -14.42 -7.99 -11.95
C LYS A 157 -14.08 -9.43 -11.56
N PHE A 158 -12.82 -9.70 -11.19
CA PHE A 158 -12.36 -11.03 -10.78
C PHE A 158 -12.47 -11.28 -9.27
N THR A 159 -13.06 -10.36 -8.50
CA THR A 159 -13.20 -10.51 -7.03
C THR A 159 -13.99 -11.78 -6.69
N CYS A 160 -15.09 -12.05 -7.38
CA CYS A 160 -15.88 -13.29 -7.19
C CYS A 160 -15.15 -14.55 -7.67
N GLU A 161 -14.11 -14.42 -8.51
CA GLU A 161 -13.24 -15.53 -8.90
C GLU A 161 -12.05 -15.73 -7.95
N GLY A 162 -11.94 -14.92 -6.89
CA GLY A 162 -10.92 -15.03 -5.84
C GLY A 162 -9.77 -14.03 -5.93
N PHE A 163 -9.84 -13.02 -6.81
CA PHE A 163 -8.89 -11.90 -6.77
C PHE A 163 -9.15 -11.03 -5.54
N SER A 164 -8.09 -10.73 -4.80
CA SER A 164 -8.14 -9.82 -3.65
C SER A 164 -6.82 -9.07 -3.51
N TYR A 165 -6.85 -7.93 -2.83
CA TYR A 165 -5.64 -7.19 -2.51
C TYR A 165 -5.80 -6.43 -1.19
N ILE A 166 -4.67 -6.13 -0.56
CA ILE A 166 -4.58 -5.30 0.63
C ILE A 166 -3.48 -4.28 0.38
N SER A 167 -3.79 -3.01 0.58
CA SER A 167 -2.81 -1.94 0.58
C SER A 167 -2.70 -1.34 1.98
N GLU A 168 -1.47 -1.10 2.42
CA GLU A 168 -1.16 -0.33 3.62
C GLU A 168 -0.29 0.88 3.23
N GLU A 169 -0.42 1.99 3.94
CA GLU A 169 0.22 3.26 3.58
C GLU A 169 1.21 3.70 4.66
N ILE A 170 2.48 3.86 4.30
CA ILE A 170 3.48 4.45 5.17
C ILE A 170 3.47 5.97 4.96
N ILE A 171 3.07 6.69 6.01
CA ILE A 171 2.92 8.13 6.01
C ILE A 171 4.25 8.89 6.18
N PRO A 172 4.40 10.10 5.62
CA PRO A 172 5.62 10.90 5.68
C PRO A 172 6.25 11.06 7.06
N PRO A 173 5.52 11.36 8.16
CA PRO A 173 6.21 11.53 9.44
C PRO A 173 6.77 10.22 10.00
N TRP A 174 6.22 9.06 9.62
CA TRP A 174 6.84 7.76 9.90
C TRP A 174 8.06 7.50 9.02
N ILE A 175 7.99 7.86 7.72
CA ILE A 175 9.15 7.80 6.82
C ILE A 175 10.29 8.64 7.37
N ASP A 176 9.99 9.83 7.90
CA ASP A 176 10.96 10.76 8.45
C ASP A 176 11.58 10.29 9.77
N LYS A 177 10.81 9.57 10.60
CA LYS A 177 11.23 9.05 11.91
C LYS A 177 11.96 7.70 11.84
N TYR A 178 11.47 6.75 11.05
CA TYR A 178 11.90 5.35 11.12
C TYR A 178 12.81 4.93 9.96
N ASN A 179 13.56 3.85 10.16
CA ASN A 179 14.22 3.15 9.06
C ASN A 179 13.15 2.57 8.12
N LEU A 180 13.14 3.03 6.87
CA LEU A 180 12.08 2.72 5.92
C LEU A 180 11.99 1.23 5.60
N ASN A 181 13.11 0.54 5.35
CA ASN A 181 13.09 -0.89 5.04
C ASN A 181 12.53 -1.71 6.22
N ARG A 182 12.87 -1.34 7.46
CA ARG A 182 12.33 -1.99 8.66
C ARG A 182 10.84 -1.72 8.84
N LEU A 183 10.38 -0.54 8.46
CA LEU A 183 8.96 -0.22 8.48
C LEU A 183 8.20 -0.99 7.40
N MET A 184 8.77 -1.12 6.20
CA MET A 184 8.22 -1.94 5.12
C MET A 184 8.11 -3.42 5.53
N ASP A 185 9.10 -3.99 6.23
CA ASP A 185 9.01 -5.36 6.77
C ASP A 185 7.75 -5.53 7.64
N ILE A 186 7.46 -4.55 8.51
CA ILE A 186 6.31 -4.57 9.42
C ILE A 186 5.00 -4.54 8.65
N PHE A 187 4.90 -3.64 7.65
CA PHE A 187 3.69 -3.45 6.87
C PHE A 187 3.42 -4.64 5.94
N TYR A 188 4.43 -5.18 5.27
CA TYR A 188 4.28 -6.40 4.48
C TYR A 188 3.94 -7.61 5.32
N HIS A 189 4.53 -7.74 6.52
CA HIS A 189 4.11 -8.79 7.45
C HIS A 189 2.63 -8.64 7.83
N LYS A 190 2.16 -7.41 8.13
CA LYS A 190 0.74 -7.13 8.39
C LYS A 190 -0.15 -7.49 7.19
N ILE A 191 0.25 -7.13 5.97
CA ILE A 191 -0.45 -7.47 4.73
C ILE A 191 -0.57 -9.00 4.59
N LEU A 192 0.53 -9.73 4.78
CA LEU A 192 0.53 -11.19 4.67
C LEU A 192 -0.36 -11.85 5.74
N LEU A 193 -0.30 -11.41 7.01
CA LEU A 193 -1.19 -11.95 8.05
C LEU A 193 -2.67 -11.88 7.65
N ARG A 194 -3.06 -10.78 6.99
CA ARG A 194 -4.44 -10.56 6.54
C ARG A 194 -4.78 -11.35 5.26
N LEU A 195 -3.86 -11.43 4.30
CA LEU A 195 -4.08 -12.20 3.06
C LEU A 195 -4.15 -13.71 3.33
N LEU A 196 -3.39 -14.20 4.30
CA LEU A 196 -3.17 -15.63 4.55
C LEU A 196 -4.17 -16.28 5.51
N GLU A 197 -5.10 -15.51 6.10
CA GLU A 197 -6.03 -15.96 7.15
C GLU A 197 -6.74 -17.30 6.82
N LYS A 198 -7.08 -17.52 5.53
CA LYS A 198 -7.89 -18.67 5.07
C LYS A 198 -7.12 -19.62 4.16
N TYR A 199 -5.79 -19.53 4.09
CA TYR A 199 -5.00 -20.28 3.11
C TYR A 199 -3.91 -21.11 3.79
N GLU A 200 -3.83 -22.39 3.40
CA GLU A 200 -2.75 -23.27 3.83
C GLU A 200 -1.45 -22.95 3.09
N PRO A 201 -0.31 -22.80 3.78
CA PRO A 201 0.98 -22.45 3.18
C PRO A 201 1.39 -23.32 1.98
N LYS A 202 1.21 -24.64 2.05
CA LYS A 202 1.54 -25.60 0.97
C LYS A 202 0.87 -25.34 -0.38
N ASN A 203 -0.21 -24.56 -0.41
CA ASN A 203 -0.94 -24.24 -1.65
C ASN A 203 -0.57 -22.87 -2.23
N LEU A 204 0.42 -22.18 -1.64
CA LEU A 204 0.73 -20.79 -1.94
C LEU A 204 2.08 -20.64 -2.65
N ARG A 205 2.15 -19.64 -3.53
CA ARG A 205 3.38 -18.99 -3.94
C ARG A 205 3.35 -17.53 -3.51
N ILE A 206 4.41 -17.07 -2.86
CA ILE A 206 4.61 -15.67 -2.45
C ILE A 206 5.83 -15.13 -3.19
N VAL A 207 5.64 -14.06 -3.94
CA VAL A 207 6.72 -13.33 -4.61
C VAL A 207 6.79 -11.92 -4.05
N VAL A 208 8.00 -11.50 -3.65
CA VAL A 208 8.27 -10.19 -3.06
C VAL A 208 9.30 -9.46 -3.92
N ASP A 209 8.99 -8.22 -4.31
CA ASP A 209 10.02 -7.36 -4.90
C ASP A 209 11.06 -6.97 -3.85
N ASP A 210 12.33 -7.30 -4.10
CA ASP A 210 13.39 -7.11 -3.12
C ASP A 210 13.82 -5.63 -3.01
N TYR A 211 13.17 -4.92 -2.09
CA TYR A 211 13.52 -3.57 -1.66
C TYR A 211 14.71 -3.51 -0.67
N GLY A 212 15.35 -4.65 -0.41
CA GLY A 212 16.28 -4.87 0.70
C GLY A 212 15.56 -5.41 1.92
N VAL A 213 14.84 -6.53 1.75
CA VAL A 213 14.00 -7.16 2.78
C VAL A 213 14.82 -7.48 4.03
N GLY A 214 14.34 -7.03 5.19
CA GLY A 214 15.01 -7.22 6.47
C GLY A 214 14.64 -8.52 7.18
N SER A 215 15.23 -8.72 8.35
CA SER A 215 15.14 -9.96 9.15
C SER A 215 13.72 -10.29 9.58
N ARG A 216 12.88 -9.30 9.92
CA ARG A 216 11.51 -9.55 10.40
C ARG A 216 10.68 -10.26 9.32
N LEU A 217 10.64 -9.70 8.12
CA LEU A 217 9.86 -10.30 7.03
C LEU A 217 10.50 -11.60 6.55
N LYS A 218 11.84 -11.67 6.46
CA LYS A 218 12.56 -12.91 6.13
C LYS A 218 12.23 -14.06 7.08
N ASN A 219 12.24 -13.83 8.40
CA ASN A 219 11.93 -14.88 9.38
C ASN A 219 10.50 -15.40 9.23
N TYR A 220 9.54 -14.50 8.99
CA TYR A 220 8.16 -14.88 8.74
C TYR A 220 7.99 -15.67 7.44
N LEU A 221 8.60 -15.21 6.35
CA LEU A 221 8.61 -15.91 5.07
C LEU A 221 9.30 -17.28 5.14
N ASN A 222 10.40 -17.41 5.90
CA ASN A 222 11.06 -18.69 6.15
C ASN A 222 10.14 -19.67 6.89
N THR A 223 9.35 -19.18 7.85
CA THR A 223 8.36 -20.02 8.56
C THR A 223 7.30 -20.54 7.59
N LEU A 224 6.81 -19.70 6.67
CA LEU A 224 5.87 -20.10 5.63
C LEU A 224 6.50 -21.11 4.65
N GLN A 225 7.77 -20.90 4.29
CA GLN A 225 8.52 -21.81 3.42
C GLN A 225 8.70 -23.19 4.08
N GLN A 226 9.03 -23.24 5.36
CA GLN A 226 9.09 -24.49 6.15
C GLN A 226 7.73 -25.20 6.22
N ALA A 227 6.62 -24.45 6.19
CA ALA A 227 5.26 -24.98 6.09
C ALA A 227 4.83 -25.38 4.66
N GLY A 228 5.76 -25.31 3.68
CA GLY A 228 5.54 -25.77 2.31
C GLY A 228 5.16 -24.67 1.30
N CYS A 229 5.18 -23.39 1.68
CA CYS A 229 4.95 -22.28 0.74
C CYS A 229 6.14 -22.12 -0.22
N ASN A 230 5.86 -21.88 -1.50
CA ASN A 230 6.88 -21.42 -2.45
C ASN A 230 7.15 -19.93 -2.21
N VAL A 231 8.33 -19.55 -1.74
CA VAL A 231 8.69 -18.16 -1.42
C VAL A 231 9.82 -17.70 -2.34
N ILE A 232 9.60 -16.57 -3.00
CA ILE A 232 10.56 -15.95 -3.92
C ILE A 232 10.77 -14.50 -3.51
N ILE A 233 12.01 -14.12 -3.25
CA ILE A 233 12.41 -12.73 -2.99
C ILE A 233 13.41 -12.36 -4.08
N GLU A 234 13.02 -11.46 -4.97
CA GLU A 234 13.82 -11.15 -6.16
C GLU A 234 13.68 -9.69 -6.58
N LYS A 235 14.76 -9.10 -7.10
CA LYS A 235 14.72 -7.75 -7.65
C LYS A 235 14.03 -7.74 -9.01
N ARG A 236 13.24 -6.69 -9.29
CA ARG A 236 12.49 -6.53 -10.56
C ARG A 236 11.57 -7.73 -10.80
N SER A 237 10.99 -8.24 -9.72
CA SER A 237 10.09 -9.38 -9.76
C SER A 237 8.82 -9.08 -10.58
N GLU A 238 8.41 -7.80 -10.69
CA GLU A 238 7.36 -7.32 -11.60
C GLU A 238 7.59 -7.65 -13.08
N ASP A 239 8.84 -7.88 -13.50
CA ASP A 239 9.18 -8.24 -14.87
C ASP A 239 9.04 -9.75 -15.12
N LYS A 240 8.96 -10.57 -14.06
CA LYS A 240 9.02 -12.04 -14.12
C LYS A 240 7.73 -12.71 -13.64
N TYR A 241 7.09 -12.15 -12.62
CA TYR A 241 5.97 -12.76 -11.92
C TYR A 241 4.73 -11.88 -12.04
N ILE A 242 3.64 -12.48 -12.51
CA ILE A 242 2.38 -11.78 -12.77
C ILE A 242 1.77 -11.22 -11.48
N GLU A 243 1.90 -11.93 -10.37
CA GLU A 243 1.40 -11.49 -9.07
C GLU A 243 2.10 -10.22 -8.59
N THR A 244 3.42 -10.10 -8.74
CA THR A 244 4.14 -8.87 -8.38
C THR A 244 3.83 -7.76 -9.37
N LYS A 245 3.66 -8.09 -10.66
CA LYS A 245 3.23 -7.11 -11.66
C LYS A 245 1.87 -6.50 -11.32
N ILE A 246 0.91 -7.31 -10.88
CA ILE A 246 -0.41 -6.84 -10.47
C ILE A 246 -0.30 -6.03 -9.17
N ALA A 247 0.53 -6.46 -8.21
CA ALA A 247 0.79 -5.69 -6.98
C ALA A 247 1.34 -4.29 -7.28
N SER A 248 2.28 -4.19 -8.23
CA SER A 248 2.85 -2.92 -8.73
C SER A 248 1.79 -2.00 -9.32
N ILE A 249 0.88 -2.55 -10.13
CA ILE A 249 -0.19 -1.77 -10.76
C ILE A 249 -1.18 -1.27 -9.71
N VAL A 250 -1.54 -2.11 -8.74
CA VAL A 250 -2.47 -1.74 -7.66
C VAL A 250 -1.83 -0.70 -6.73
N SER A 251 -0.55 -0.85 -6.35
CA SER A 251 0.17 0.15 -5.57
C SER A 251 0.30 1.48 -6.33
N LYS A 252 0.59 1.44 -7.63
CA LYS A 252 0.61 2.62 -8.51
C LYS A 252 -0.76 3.30 -8.60
N TYR A 253 -1.83 2.55 -8.82
CA TYR A 253 -3.21 3.07 -8.81
C TYR A 253 -3.51 3.83 -7.52
N SER A 254 -3.29 3.19 -6.36
CA SER A 254 -3.54 3.79 -5.05
C SER A 254 -2.71 5.06 -4.83
N ARG A 255 -1.45 5.07 -5.28
CA ARG A 255 -0.58 6.25 -5.18
C ARG A 255 -1.05 7.39 -6.09
N GLU A 256 -1.43 7.11 -7.34
CA GLU A 256 -1.95 8.13 -8.25
C GLU A 256 -3.30 8.69 -7.74
N LYS A 257 -4.14 7.85 -7.11
CA LYS A 257 -5.37 8.29 -6.44
C LYS A 257 -5.08 9.23 -5.28
N HIS A 258 -4.09 8.91 -4.44
CA HIS A 258 -3.63 9.76 -3.34
C HIS A 258 -3.19 11.13 -3.87
N ILE A 259 -2.28 11.17 -4.87
CA ILE A 259 -1.79 12.45 -5.40
C ILE A 259 -2.87 13.27 -6.07
N LYS A 260 -3.78 12.63 -6.80
CA LYS A 260 -4.94 13.33 -7.37
C LYS A 260 -5.75 14.02 -6.27
N GLY A 261 -5.92 13.38 -5.10
CA GLY A 261 -6.56 13.99 -3.93
C GLY A 261 -5.81 15.22 -3.40
N LEU A 262 -4.49 15.14 -3.26
CA LEU A 262 -3.67 16.29 -2.85
C LEU A 262 -3.78 17.46 -3.84
N LEU A 263 -3.72 17.18 -5.15
CA LEU A 263 -3.80 18.20 -6.20
C LEU A 263 -5.13 18.96 -6.24
N GLN A 264 -6.19 18.44 -5.60
CA GLN A 264 -7.49 19.09 -5.52
C GLN A 264 -7.61 20.09 -4.36
N ASP A 265 -6.65 20.09 -3.42
CA ASP A 265 -6.66 21.02 -2.30
C ASP A 265 -6.20 22.41 -2.76
N LYS A 266 -7.15 23.36 -2.80
CA LYS A 266 -6.90 24.76 -3.19
C LYS A 266 -5.92 25.46 -2.26
N ASN A 267 -5.76 25.00 -1.02
CA ASN A 267 -4.79 25.56 -0.07
C ASN A 267 -3.34 25.19 -0.43
N LEU A 268 -3.13 24.28 -1.38
CA LEU A 268 -1.81 23.89 -1.89
C LEU A 268 -1.43 24.64 -3.18
N PHE A 269 -2.30 25.51 -3.67
CA PHE A 269 -2.06 26.30 -4.86
C PHE A 269 -1.01 27.39 -4.60
N ILE A 270 -0.03 27.49 -5.50
CA ILE A 270 0.94 28.57 -5.55
C ILE A 270 0.98 29.08 -6.98
N ASP A 271 0.75 30.38 -7.14
CA ASP A 271 0.68 31.00 -8.47
C ASP A 271 1.94 30.75 -9.32
N GLY A 272 1.71 30.47 -10.60
CA GLY A 272 2.74 30.07 -11.56
C GLY A 272 3.54 28.82 -11.15
N SER A 273 2.94 27.87 -10.44
CA SER A 273 3.58 26.57 -10.16
C SER A 273 2.57 25.43 -9.99
N SER A 274 3.04 24.21 -10.27
CA SER A 274 2.29 22.97 -10.08
C SER A 274 3.11 22.03 -9.20
N MET A 275 2.45 21.26 -8.33
CA MET A 275 3.15 20.23 -7.53
C MET A 275 3.82 19.18 -8.43
N GLY A 276 3.41 19.03 -9.69
CA GLY A 276 4.00 18.05 -10.60
C GLY A 276 3.79 16.62 -10.11
N THR A 277 4.81 15.77 -10.25
CA THR A 277 4.71 14.32 -9.94
C THR A 277 5.04 13.96 -8.49
N GLY A 278 5.66 14.88 -7.76
CA GLY A 278 6.27 14.62 -6.46
C GLY A 278 7.66 13.99 -6.54
N ASN A 279 8.17 13.68 -7.73
CA ASN A 279 9.57 13.32 -7.92
C ASN A 279 10.43 14.59 -7.93
N VAL A 280 11.47 14.63 -7.11
CA VAL A 280 12.37 15.79 -6.99
C VAL A 280 13.20 16.08 -8.25
N GLY A 281 13.31 15.14 -9.19
CA GLY A 281 13.89 15.36 -10.51
C GLY A 281 12.94 16.05 -11.50
N ASN A 282 11.66 16.19 -11.16
CA ASN A 282 10.69 16.94 -11.97
C ASN A 282 10.79 18.43 -11.64
N ALA A 283 10.92 19.26 -12.68
CA ALA A 283 11.11 20.70 -12.54
C ALA A 283 9.93 21.41 -11.85
N GLU A 284 8.69 20.98 -12.12
CA GLU A 284 7.48 21.54 -11.51
C GLU A 284 7.47 21.28 -10.00
N THR A 285 7.73 20.03 -9.59
CA THR A 285 7.84 19.63 -8.18
C THR A 285 8.90 20.44 -7.45
N LYS A 286 10.08 20.62 -8.06
CA LYS A 286 11.16 21.42 -7.47
C LYS A 286 10.74 22.89 -7.29
N LEU A 287 10.16 23.49 -8.31
CA LEU A 287 9.70 24.88 -8.28
C LEU A 287 8.64 25.10 -7.20
N TRP A 288 7.66 24.20 -7.10
CA TRP A 288 6.63 24.28 -6.07
C TRP A 288 7.23 24.18 -4.66
N LEU A 289 8.16 23.25 -4.42
CA LEU A 289 8.83 23.10 -3.12
C LEU A 289 9.60 24.37 -2.72
N GLU A 290 10.36 24.96 -3.65
CA GLU A 290 11.11 26.18 -3.41
C GLU A 290 10.20 27.38 -3.12
N LYS A 291 9.13 27.56 -3.88
CA LYS A 291 8.14 28.63 -3.65
C LYS A 291 7.40 28.42 -2.34
N TRP A 292 6.94 27.20 -2.06
CA TRP A 292 6.20 26.87 -0.84
C TRP A 292 7.02 27.21 0.40
N TYR A 293 8.26 26.73 0.46
CA TYR A 293 9.12 26.96 1.60
C TYR A 293 9.50 28.43 1.76
N ARG A 294 9.69 29.16 0.65
CA ARG A 294 9.94 30.62 0.70
C ARG A 294 8.79 31.36 1.36
N GLN A 295 7.55 31.01 1.04
CA GLN A 295 6.34 31.66 1.55
C GLN A 295 5.99 31.25 2.99
N HIS A 296 6.09 29.96 3.32
CA HIS A 296 5.55 29.42 4.57
C HIS A 296 6.60 29.08 5.62
N LYS A 297 7.87 28.90 5.22
CA LYS A 297 8.98 28.45 6.08
C LYS A 297 8.72 27.14 6.85
N ASN A 298 7.71 26.38 6.45
CA ASN A 298 7.36 25.07 6.97
C ASN A 298 6.72 24.22 5.87
N TRP A 299 6.78 22.90 6.02
CA TRP A 299 6.23 21.96 5.05
C TRP A 299 4.85 21.46 5.46
N PRO A 300 3.94 21.22 4.50
CA PRO A 300 2.75 20.44 4.73
C PRO A 300 3.14 19.04 5.22
N PRO A 301 2.30 18.39 6.04
CA PRO A 301 2.65 17.13 6.67
C PRO A 301 2.73 15.94 5.69
N PHE A 302 2.32 16.12 4.43
CA PHE A 302 2.51 15.12 3.37
C PHE A 302 3.89 15.21 2.68
N VAL A 303 4.73 16.21 2.99
CA VAL A 303 6.08 16.35 2.42
C VAL A 303 7.09 15.64 3.31
N ARG A 304 7.92 14.77 2.72
CA ARG A 304 8.93 13.98 3.42
C ARG A 304 10.21 14.79 3.68
N LYS A 305 10.44 15.18 4.92
CA LYS A 305 11.52 16.08 5.34
C LYS A 305 12.91 15.43 5.35
N SER A 306 12.97 14.11 5.45
CA SER A 306 14.23 13.35 5.51
C SER A 306 14.95 13.18 4.17
N TYR A 307 14.40 13.70 3.08
CA TYR A 307 15.00 13.59 1.75
C TYR A 307 16.07 14.65 1.56
N LYS A 308 17.17 14.29 0.88
CA LYS A 308 18.33 15.20 0.68
C LYS A 308 17.92 16.53 0.05
N ASN A 309 17.02 16.50 -0.93
CA ASN A 309 16.62 17.70 -1.65
C ASN A 309 15.74 18.62 -0.80
N ILE A 310 14.96 18.08 0.14
CA ILE A 310 14.18 18.90 1.08
C ILE A 310 15.11 19.62 2.05
N ARG A 311 16.07 18.90 2.64
CA ARG A 311 17.07 19.51 3.53
C ARG A 311 17.90 20.62 2.84
N LYS A 312 18.24 20.43 1.57
CA LYS A 312 18.89 21.48 0.76
C LYS A 312 18.04 22.75 0.65
N ILE A 313 16.73 22.61 0.42
CA ILE A 313 15.81 23.76 0.37
C ILE A 313 15.70 24.43 1.75
N GLU A 314 15.74 23.64 2.82
CA GLU A 314 15.78 24.13 4.20
C GLU A 314 17.12 24.82 4.56
N GLY A 315 18.16 24.69 3.72
CA GLY A 315 19.49 25.21 3.99
C GLY A 315 20.28 24.41 5.03
N THR A 316 19.96 23.11 5.20
CA THR A 316 20.64 22.22 6.15
C THR A 316 21.19 20.97 5.47
N ASP A 317 22.34 20.48 5.94
CA ASP A 317 22.86 19.15 5.55
C ASP A 317 22.66 18.09 6.64
N LYS A 318 22.11 18.48 7.80
CA LYS A 318 21.92 17.60 8.96
C LYS A 318 20.94 16.47 8.64
N LYS A 319 21.44 15.24 8.50
CA LYS A 319 20.59 14.06 8.33
C LYS A 319 19.74 13.83 9.58
N LEU A 320 18.45 13.58 9.38
CA LEU A 320 17.56 13.15 10.46
C LEU A 320 17.98 11.76 10.94
N ARG A 321 18.16 11.61 12.25
CA ARG A 321 18.45 10.31 12.87
C ARG A 321 17.21 9.42 12.75
N LYS A 322 17.37 8.27 12.10
CA LYS A 322 16.32 7.26 11.97
C LYS A 322 16.31 6.33 13.17
N VAL A 323 15.11 5.92 13.59
CA VAL A 323 14.88 4.92 14.63
C VAL A 323 14.54 3.58 13.96
N ASN A 324 15.06 2.47 14.47
CA ASN A 324 14.57 1.16 14.05
C ASN A 324 13.28 0.86 14.82
N PRO A 325 12.15 0.59 14.14
CA PRO A 325 10.89 0.21 14.79
C PRO A 325 10.91 -1.26 15.26
N GLU A 326 12.08 -1.90 15.32
CA GLU A 326 12.22 -3.29 15.76
C GLU A 326 11.81 -3.44 17.24
N ASN A 327 11.49 -4.68 17.62
CA ASN A 327 11.05 -5.08 18.96
C ASN A 327 9.73 -4.43 19.43
N PHE A 328 8.97 -3.76 18.55
CA PHE A 328 7.66 -3.21 18.90
C PHE A 328 6.67 -4.27 19.40
N ASP A 329 6.87 -5.54 19.04
CA ASP A 329 6.03 -6.68 19.40
C ASP A 329 6.58 -7.49 20.59
N THR A 330 7.75 -7.13 21.13
CA THR A 330 8.29 -7.74 22.37
C THR A 330 7.46 -7.35 23.61
N ILE A 331 6.76 -6.23 23.52
CA ILE A 331 5.85 -5.72 24.56
C ILE A 331 4.43 -6.28 24.42
N VAL A 332 4.22 -7.30 23.60
CA VAL A 332 2.92 -7.94 23.39
C VAL A 332 2.99 -9.40 23.85
N PRO A 333 2.01 -9.88 24.65
CA PRO A 333 1.98 -11.27 25.09
C PRO A 333 2.04 -12.27 23.93
N ASP A 334 2.80 -13.36 24.12
CA ASP A 334 2.91 -14.43 23.13
C ASP A 334 1.56 -15.08 22.79
N THR A 335 0.64 -15.12 23.76
CA THR A 335 -0.73 -15.58 23.58
C THR A 335 -1.47 -14.75 22.52
N TYR A 336 -1.36 -13.42 22.58
CA TYR A 336 -1.96 -12.52 21.60
C TYR A 336 -1.27 -12.60 20.23
N LYS A 337 0.06 -12.71 20.20
CA LYS A 337 0.80 -12.91 18.95
C LYS A 337 0.38 -14.17 18.21
N LYS A 338 0.21 -15.28 18.95
CA LYS A 338 -0.31 -16.56 18.42
C LYS A 338 -1.76 -16.45 17.92
N LEU A 339 -2.60 -15.64 18.60
CA LEU A 339 -3.96 -15.35 18.15
C LEU A 339 -3.96 -14.62 16.80
N CYS A 340 -3.15 -13.55 16.69
CA CYS A 340 -3.00 -12.78 15.44
C CYS A 340 -2.37 -13.58 14.30
N ALA A 341 -1.44 -14.48 14.59
CA ALA A 341 -0.87 -15.38 13.58
C ALA A 341 -1.93 -16.31 12.95
N LYS A 342 -3.05 -16.55 13.64
CA LYS A 342 -4.21 -17.30 13.13
C LYS A 342 -5.26 -16.39 12.47
N GLY A 343 -4.90 -15.14 12.18
CA GLY A 343 -5.80 -14.13 11.60
C GLY A 343 -6.85 -13.57 12.55
N LYS A 344 -6.83 -13.94 13.84
CA LYS A 344 -7.82 -13.50 14.82
C LYS A 344 -7.34 -12.26 15.58
N LYS A 345 -8.28 -11.38 15.92
CA LYS A 345 -8.08 -10.21 16.78
C LYS A 345 -9.23 -10.13 17.77
N ASP A 346 -8.91 -9.69 18.98
CA ASP A 346 -9.88 -9.42 20.02
C ASP A 346 -9.26 -8.49 21.06
N ILE A 347 -9.66 -7.23 21.03
CA ILE A 347 -9.14 -6.20 21.94
C ILE A 347 -9.31 -6.58 23.43
N ARG A 348 -10.28 -7.42 23.78
CA ARG A 348 -10.52 -7.85 25.17
C ARG A 348 -9.39 -8.70 25.73
N VAL A 349 -8.58 -9.33 24.88
CA VAL A 349 -7.40 -10.09 25.28
C VAL A 349 -6.09 -9.41 24.89
N PHE A 350 -6.14 -8.22 24.28
CA PHE A 350 -4.96 -7.41 23.98
C PHE A 350 -4.46 -6.67 25.23
N SER A 351 -3.16 -6.71 25.49
CA SER A 351 -2.49 -5.93 26.53
C SER A 351 -1.07 -5.58 26.08
N ILE A 352 -0.44 -4.67 26.82
CA ILE A 352 0.96 -4.29 26.64
C ILE A 352 1.76 -4.68 27.88
N ILE A 353 2.81 -5.46 27.72
CA ILE A 353 3.74 -5.79 28.80
C ILE A 353 4.65 -4.59 29.03
N CYS A 354 4.64 -4.02 30.23
CA CYS A 354 5.57 -2.95 30.58
C CYS A 354 7.02 -3.48 30.60
N PRO A 355 7.97 -2.89 29.85
CA PRO A 355 9.36 -3.35 29.87
C PRO A 355 10.08 -3.19 31.22
N LYS A 356 9.58 -2.30 32.11
CA LYS A 356 10.21 -2.00 33.40
C LYS A 356 9.61 -2.81 34.56
N CYS A 357 8.28 -2.78 34.72
CA CYS A 357 7.62 -3.46 35.84
C CYS A 357 6.97 -4.80 35.45
N HIS A 358 7.07 -5.21 34.18
CA HIS A 358 6.54 -6.47 33.63
C HIS A 358 5.03 -6.68 33.79
N THR A 359 4.29 -5.63 34.18
CA THR A 359 2.84 -5.68 34.32
C THR A 359 2.16 -5.68 32.95
N ASP A 360 1.10 -6.47 32.82
CA ASP A 360 0.19 -6.43 31.69
C ASP A 360 -0.73 -5.21 31.78
N LEU A 361 -0.56 -4.29 30.84
CA LEU A 361 -1.25 -3.00 30.82
C LEU A 361 -2.44 -3.05 29.85
N LYS A 362 -3.63 -2.79 30.40
CA LYS A 362 -4.86 -2.48 29.64
C LYS A 362 -5.10 -0.97 29.49
N LYS A 363 -4.33 -0.17 30.23
CA LYS A 363 -4.37 1.29 30.20
C LYS A 363 -2.97 1.80 29.90
N ILE A 364 -2.87 2.79 29.04
CA ILE A 364 -1.64 3.56 28.80
C ILE A 364 -1.93 5.05 28.96
N ILE A 365 -0.98 5.82 29.46
CA ILE A 365 -1.09 7.28 29.48
C ILE A 365 -0.37 7.84 28.25
N LEU A 366 -1.03 8.67 27.46
CA LEU A 366 -0.37 9.48 26.43
C LEU A 366 -0.15 10.88 27.02
N LYS A 367 1.11 11.19 27.34
CA LYS A 367 1.49 12.46 27.95
C LYS A 367 1.72 13.55 26.89
N ILE A 368 1.00 14.65 26.99
CA ILE A 368 1.13 15.84 26.14
C ILE A 368 1.89 16.94 26.91
N PRO A 369 2.75 17.75 26.27
CA PRO A 369 3.08 17.80 24.85
C PRO A 369 4.20 16.82 24.43
N SER A 370 4.74 16.03 25.35
CA SER A 370 5.89 15.14 25.09
C SER A 370 5.63 14.05 24.04
N ARG A 371 4.36 13.67 23.82
CA ARG A 371 3.93 12.51 23.01
C ARG A 371 4.52 11.19 23.52
N GLU A 372 4.77 11.09 24.82
CA GLU A 372 5.30 9.87 25.42
C GLU A 372 4.16 8.97 25.91
N PHE A 373 4.27 7.68 25.57
CA PHE A 373 3.38 6.66 26.12
C PHE A 373 3.96 6.15 27.44
N LEU A 374 3.28 6.38 28.54
CA LEU A 374 3.74 6.06 29.88
C LEU A 374 2.99 4.86 30.47
N CYS A 375 3.74 4.03 31.18
CA CYS A 375 3.18 3.03 32.07
C CYS A 375 2.36 3.72 33.18
N PRO A 376 1.08 3.36 33.40
CA PRO A 376 0.23 4.02 34.39
C PRO A 376 0.45 3.51 35.81
N ILE A 377 1.29 2.50 36.02
CA ILE A 377 1.56 1.91 37.33
C ILE A 377 2.31 2.93 38.17
N LYS A 378 1.81 3.18 39.39
CA LYS A 378 2.44 4.05 40.38
C LYS A 378 3.91 3.62 40.56
N ASP A 379 4.81 4.60 40.63
CA ASP A 379 6.26 4.40 40.78
C ASP A 379 7.00 3.75 39.57
N CYS A 380 6.27 3.29 38.54
CA CYS A 380 6.87 2.81 37.31
C CYS A 380 7.17 3.96 36.34
N GLY A 381 6.12 4.63 35.85
CA GLY A 381 6.19 5.79 34.94
C GLY A 381 6.97 5.57 33.63
N TYR A 382 7.26 4.32 33.26
CA TYR A 382 8.19 4.01 32.17
C TYR A 382 7.66 4.47 30.80
N VAL A 383 8.52 5.12 30.01
CA VAL A 383 8.24 5.50 28.62
C VAL A 383 8.33 4.26 27.71
N ILE A 384 7.18 3.78 27.24
CA ILE A 384 7.06 2.61 26.37
C ILE A 384 7.42 3.00 24.93
N LYS A 385 8.65 2.73 24.53
CA LYS A 385 9.17 3.03 23.19
C LYS A 385 8.45 2.22 22.11
N ASN A 386 8.32 2.80 20.91
CA ASN A 386 7.71 2.19 19.72
C ASN A 386 6.25 1.70 19.88
N LEU A 387 5.55 2.08 20.96
CA LEU A 387 4.18 1.63 21.20
C LEU A 387 3.22 2.03 20.06
N GLU A 388 3.39 3.21 19.46
CA GLU A 388 2.58 3.65 18.31
C GLU A 388 2.60 2.64 17.14
N VAL A 389 3.78 2.11 16.80
CA VAL A 389 3.96 1.11 15.73
C VAL A 389 3.27 -0.20 16.12
N CYS A 390 3.38 -0.58 17.40
CA CYS A 390 2.70 -1.76 17.95
C CYS A 390 1.18 -1.66 17.87
N LEU A 391 0.62 -0.56 18.37
CA LEU A 391 -0.82 -0.32 18.34
C LEU A 391 -1.36 -0.28 16.91
N TYR A 392 -0.61 0.31 15.97
CA TYR A 392 -0.99 0.31 14.56
C TYR A 392 -0.95 -1.08 13.92
N PHE A 393 0.06 -1.89 14.24
CA PHE A 393 0.19 -3.24 13.70
C PHE A 393 -0.97 -4.13 14.15
N TYR A 394 -1.28 -4.13 15.45
CA TYR A 394 -2.27 -5.03 16.03
C TYR A 394 -3.71 -4.53 15.95
N LEU A 395 -3.97 -3.24 16.22
CA LEU A 395 -5.33 -2.69 16.29
C LEU A 395 -5.61 -1.71 15.15
N GLY A 396 -4.81 -0.65 15.01
CA GLY A 396 -4.86 0.30 13.89
C GLY A 396 -6.08 1.23 13.87
N ARG A 397 -6.97 1.15 14.86
CA ARG A 397 -8.16 1.99 15.00
C ARG A 397 -8.25 2.64 16.37
N ILE A 398 -8.70 3.88 16.40
CA ILE A 398 -8.90 4.65 17.63
C ILE A 398 -10.32 5.23 17.63
N VAL A 399 -11.09 4.96 18.68
CA VAL A 399 -12.36 5.65 18.95
C VAL A 399 -12.05 6.99 19.59
N ILE A 400 -12.60 8.05 18.98
CA ILE A 400 -12.53 9.42 19.46
C ILE A 400 -13.95 9.84 19.83
N THR A 401 -14.15 10.20 21.09
CA THR A 401 -15.40 10.74 21.59
C THR A 401 -15.50 12.24 21.33
N GLN A 402 -16.72 12.75 21.28
CA GLN A 402 -16.97 14.16 20.95
C GLN A 402 -16.26 15.14 21.89
N ASP A 403 -16.17 14.85 23.18
CA ASP A 403 -15.56 15.70 24.21
C ASP A 403 -14.06 15.95 24.03
N ILE A 404 -13.33 15.04 23.35
CA ILE A 404 -11.90 15.20 23.08
C ILE A 404 -11.60 15.57 21.62
N LEU A 405 -12.62 15.81 20.79
CA LEU A 405 -12.43 16.01 19.36
C LEU A 405 -11.53 17.22 19.05
N THR A 406 -11.80 18.34 19.71
CA THR A 406 -11.01 19.57 19.55
C THR A 406 -9.56 19.38 19.99
N GLU A 407 -9.34 18.69 21.11
CA GLU A 407 -8.02 18.37 21.62
C GLU A 407 -7.24 17.49 20.63
N VAL A 408 -7.86 16.41 20.13
CA VAL A 408 -7.25 15.50 19.16
C VAL A 408 -6.91 16.24 17.86
N ALA A 409 -7.78 17.12 17.37
CA ALA A 409 -7.52 17.92 16.18
C ALA A 409 -6.30 18.85 16.39
N ASN A 410 -6.23 19.54 17.52
CA ASN A 410 -5.10 20.41 17.87
C ASN A 410 -3.78 19.63 17.99
N LEU A 411 -3.81 18.44 18.60
CA LEU A 411 -2.65 17.55 18.69
C LEU A 411 -2.21 17.07 17.30
N LEU A 412 -3.16 16.77 16.42
CA LEU A 412 -2.87 16.32 15.07
C LEU A 412 -2.22 17.42 14.23
N ASP A 413 -2.69 18.67 14.33
CA ASP A 413 -2.09 19.83 13.63
C ASP A 413 -0.63 20.06 14.01
N LYS A 414 -0.31 19.82 15.29
CA LYS A 414 1.07 19.89 15.82
C LYS A 414 1.88 18.61 15.55
N LEU A 415 1.30 17.60 14.89
CA LEU A 415 1.88 16.26 14.72
C LEU A 415 2.28 15.59 16.05
N LEU A 416 1.58 15.94 17.13
CA LEU A 416 1.72 15.37 18.47
C LEU A 416 0.77 14.19 18.70
N PHE A 417 -0.13 13.91 17.75
CA PHE A 417 -1.04 12.78 17.78
C PHE A 417 -0.49 11.55 17.03
N PRO A 418 -0.83 10.31 17.45
CA PRO A 418 -0.57 9.11 16.64
C PRO A 418 -1.21 9.21 15.25
N ILE A 419 -0.39 9.16 14.22
CA ILE A 419 -0.83 9.30 12.82
C ILE A 419 -0.78 7.95 12.10
N GLY A 420 -1.59 7.81 11.06
CA GLY A 420 -1.76 6.58 10.28
C GLY A 420 -2.96 5.74 10.72
N PHE A 421 -3.56 6.03 11.88
CA PHE A 421 -4.72 5.32 12.40
C PHE A 421 -6.01 5.69 11.67
N GLU A 422 -6.96 4.75 11.66
CA GLU A 422 -8.37 5.06 11.39
C GLU A 422 -9.00 5.60 12.68
N LEU A 423 -9.54 6.83 12.61
CA LEU A 423 -10.24 7.50 13.69
C LEU A 423 -11.73 7.28 13.51
N LEU A 424 -12.31 6.55 14.47
CA LEU A 424 -13.73 6.29 14.57
C LEU A 424 -14.35 7.40 15.43
N ILE A 425 -14.94 8.39 14.77
CA ILE A 425 -15.57 9.53 15.43
C ILE A 425 -16.95 9.09 15.93
N HIS A 426 -17.08 8.99 17.24
CA HIS A 426 -18.34 8.71 17.92
C HIS A 426 -18.96 10.03 18.38
N THR A 427 -20.16 10.31 17.89
CA THR A 427 -20.90 11.54 18.20
C THR A 427 -22.33 11.23 18.60
N ASN A 428 -22.86 12.04 19.51
CA ASN A 428 -24.26 11.96 19.92
C ASN A 428 -25.09 12.92 19.05
N GLY A 429 -26.08 12.41 18.31
CA GLY A 429 -27.04 13.26 17.57
C GLY A 429 -26.49 14.01 16.33
N ASN A 430 -27.11 15.16 16.00
CA ASN A 430 -26.75 16.00 14.85
C ASN A 430 -25.50 16.87 15.13
N PHE A 431 -24.36 16.20 15.16
CA PHE A 431 -23.01 16.71 15.45
C PHE A 431 -22.57 18.02 14.74
N LEU A 432 -23.12 18.36 13.56
CA LEU A 432 -22.61 19.47 12.73
C LEU A 432 -23.45 20.75 12.76
N SER A 433 -24.55 20.82 13.53
CA SER A 433 -25.48 21.96 13.46
C SER A 433 -25.26 23.08 14.49
N GLU A 434 -24.52 22.87 15.59
CA GLU A 434 -24.62 23.79 16.75
C GLU A 434 -23.28 24.34 17.32
N ASN A 435 -22.16 23.62 17.26
CA ASN A 435 -20.89 24.07 17.87
C ASN A 435 -19.82 24.47 16.84
N SER A 436 -19.40 25.74 16.86
CA SER A 436 -18.38 26.27 15.93
C SER A 436 -16.97 25.68 16.15
N SER A 437 -16.64 25.25 17.37
CA SER A 437 -15.34 24.67 17.70
C SER A 437 -15.20 23.24 17.17
N ASP A 438 -16.19 22.38 17.42
CA ASP A 438 -16.25 21.01 16.91
C ASP A 438 -16.24 20.97 15.38
N ARG A 439 -16.92 21.93 14.73
CA ARG A 439 -16.88 22.07 13.28
C ARG A 439 -15.47 22.36 12.77
N LYS A 440 -14.74 23.30 13.38
CA LYS A 440 -13.34 23.61 13.02
C LYS A 440 -12.42 22.42 13.25
N ALA A 441 -12.56 21.74 14.39
CA ALA A 441 -11.81 20.53 14.71
C ALA A 441 -12.05 19.44 13.66
N TYR A 442 -13.32 19.23 13.29
CA TYR A 442 -13.70 18.25 12.30
C TYR A 442 -13.19 18.60 10.88
N GLU A 443 -13.22 19.88 10.48
CA GLU A 443 -12.63 20.35 9.22
C GLU A 443 -11.11 20.10 9.18
N LEU A 444 -10.42 20.30 10.31
CA LEU A 444 -9.01 19.99 10.45
C LEU A 444 -8.73 18.48 10.35
N LEU A 445 -9.51 17.63 11.01
CA LEU A 445 -9.38 16.17 10.85
C LEU A 445 -9.63 15.74 9.39
N ARG A 446 -10.63 16.32 8.71
CA ARG A 446 -10.88 16.08 7.29
C ARG A 446 -9.70 16.49 6.41
N LYS A 447 -9.01 17.59 6.73
CA LYS A 447 -7.79 17.98 6.03
C LYS A 447 -6.71 16.89 6.14
N PHE A 448 -6.50 16.31 7.33
CA PHE A 448 -5.55 15.20 7.51
C PHE A 448 -5.99 13.89 6.83
N ASP A 449 -7.30 13.59 6.78
CA ASP A 449 -7.86 12.47 6.02
C ASP A 449 -7.71 12.64 4.49
N ASN A 450 -7.86 13.88 4.00
CA ASN A 450 -7.58 14.23 2.61
C ASN A 450 -6.10 14.04 2.27
N TYR A 451 -5.21 14.36 3.19
CA TYR A 451 -3.77 14.09 3.08
C TYR A 451 -3.39 12.62 3.30
N LYS A 452 -4.37 11.75 3.61
CA LYS A 452 -4.17 10.33 3.94
C LYS A 452 -3.18 10.11 5.08
N LEU A 453 -3.16 11.03 6.05
CA LEU A 453 -2.37 10.90 7.28
C LEU A 453 -3.16 10.23 8.39
N ILE A 454 -4.48 10.22 8.29
CA ILE A 454 -5.43 9.42 9.07
C ILE A 454 -6.50 8.88 8.11
N LYS A 455 -7.35 7.98 8.59
CA LYS A 455 -8.63 7.67 7.95
C LYS A 455 -9.76 8.11 8.86
N LEU A 456 -10.71 8.91 8.38
CA LEU A 456 -11.81 9.39 9.19
C LEU A 456 -13.10 8.59 8.92
N THR A 457 -13.68 7.97 9.95
CA THR A 457 -14.94 7.21 9.85
C THR A 457 -15.93 7.69 10.90
N HIS A 458 -17.16 7.99 10.48
CA HIS A 458 -18.25 8.35 11.40
C HIS A 458 -19.00 7.13 11.87
N ILE A 459 -19.27 7.05 13.17
CA ILE A 459 -20.12 6.01 13.75
C ILE A 459 -21.33 6.68 14.41
N ARG A 460 -22.51 6.39 13.88
CA ARG A 460 -23.79 6.85 14.43
C ARG A 460 -24.34 5.75 15.34
N GLN A 461 -24.29 6.02 16.65
CA GLN A 461 -24.97 5.32 17.75
C GLN A 461 -24.75 3.79 17.87
N SER A 462 -23.87 3.47 18.80
CA SER A 462 -23.70 2.20 19.53
C SER A 462 -23.05 2.58 20.87
N LYS A 463 -23.10 1.71 21.89
CA LYS A 463 -22.35 1.95 23.13
C LYS A 463 -20.85 1.95 22.79
N ILE A 464 -20.05 2.86 23.35
CA ILE A 464 -18.60 2.96 23.05
C ILE A 464 -17.90 1.60 23.26
N SER A 465 -18.28 0.86 24.30
CA SER A 465 -17.70 -0.45 24.56
C SER A 465 -18.04 -1.49 23.47
N GLU A 466 -19.22 -1.44 22.88
CA GLU A 466 -19.61 -2.27 21.74
C GLU A 466 -18.81 -1.92 20.48
N ILE A 467 -18.59 -0.63 20.22
CA ILE A 467 -17.76 -0.16 19.11
C ILE A 467 -16.34 -0.68 19.26
N CYS A 468 -15.74 -0.51 20.44
CA CYS A 468 -14.39 -0.97 20.71
C CYS A 468 -14.25 -2.48 20.47
N LYS A 469 -15.23 -3.29 20.91
CA LYS A 469 -15.25 -4.75 20.71
C LYS A 469 -15.42 -5.13 19.24
N LYS A 470 -16.37 -4.51 18.55
CA LYS A 470 -16.71 -4.84 17.15
C LYS A 470 -15.58 -4.47 16.19
N GLU A 471 -14.94 -3.33 16.42
CA GLU A 471 -13.95 -2.77 15.51
C GLU A 471 -12.50 -3.06 15.92
N ASP A 472 -12.29 -3.77 17.05
CA ASP A 472 -11.00 -3.94 17.73
C ASP A 472 -10.27 -2.60 17.93
N ALA A 473 -11.03 -1.59 18.38
CA ALA A 473 -10.59 -0.21 18.39
C ALA A 473 -10.22 0.27 19.79
N ILE A 474 -9.10 0.99 19.88
CA ILE A 474 -8.60 1.60 21.12
C ILE A 474 -9.49 2.77 21.49
N LEU A 475 -9.97 2.87 22.73
CA LEU A 475 -10.54 4.14 23.19
C LEU A 475 -9.41 5.11 23.54
N LEU A 476 -9.47 6.32 23.01
CA LEU A 476 -8.74 7.46 23.55
C LEU A 476 -9.72 8.38 24.27
N THR A 477 -9.42 8.79 25.50
CA THR A 477 -10.28 9.70 26.27
C THR A 477 -9.49 10.46 27.34
N ILE A 478 -10.07 11.54 27.86
CA ILE A 478 -9.68 12.20 29.12
C ILE A 478 -10.55 11.76 30.31
N ASP A 479 -11.69 11.09 30.06
CA ASP A 479 -12.65 10.70 31.08
C ASP A 479 -12.20 9.47 31.87
N LYS A 480 -11.76 9.71 33.12
CA LYS A 480 -11.33 8.66 34.05
C LYS A 480 -12.46 7.71 34.46
N LYS A 481 -13.72 8.13 34.45
CA LYS A 481 -14.87 7.26 34.77
C LYS A 481 -15.09 6.26 33.63
N LEU A 482 -15.12 6.74 32.39
CA LEU A 482 -15.22 5.89 31.20
C LEU A 482 -14.05 4.90 31.10
N VAL A 483 -12.83 5.33 31.41
CA VAL A 483 -11.67 4.43 31.52
C VAL A 483 -11.95 3.30 32.52
N LYS A 484 -12.47 3.60 33.72
CA LYS A 484 -12.77 2.58 34.73
C LYS A 484 -13.84 1.59 34.25
N GLU A 485 -14.89 2.08 33.59
CA GLU A 485 -15.93 1.24 32.99
C GLU A 485 -15.35 0.28 31.95
N LEU A 486 -14.61 0.80 30.96
CA LEU A 486 -14.07 -0.01 29.87
C LEU A 486 -13.00 -1.01 30.32
N LEU A 487 -12.23 -0.66 31.35
CA LEU A 487 -11.31 -1.60 31.98
C LEU A 487 -12.06 -2.76 32.66
N GLY A 488 -13.23 -2.49 33.26
CA GLY A 488 -14.12 -3.54 33.77
C GLY A 488 -14.66 -4.47 32.67
N GLU A 489 -14.73 -4.00 31.43
CA GLU A 489 -15.06 -4.79 30.24
C GLU A 489 -13.81 -5.40 29.54
N ASN A 490 -12.63 -5.34 30.16
CA ASN A 490 -11.33 -5.83 29.66
C ASN A 490 -10.80 -5.15 28.39
N LEU A 491 -11.28 -3.94 28.07
CA LEU A 491 -10.87 -3.21 26.88
C LEU A 491 -9.56 -2.46 27.09
N PHE A 492 -8.82 -2.26 25.98
CA PHE A 492 -7.58 -1.49 25.98
C PHE A 492 -7.86 0.00 25.74
N VAL A 493 -7.33 0.86 26.62
CA VAL A 493 -7.63 2.30 26.63
C VAL A 493 -6.36 3.13 26.72
N ILE A 494 -6.34 4.27 26.03
CA ILE A 494 -5.34 5.32 26.18
C ILE A 494 -6.00 6.50 26.89
N LEU A 495 -5.44 6.87 28.05
CA LEU A 495 -5.82 8.08 28.77
C LEU A 495 -4.91 9.22 28.30
N LEU A 496 -5.51 10.27 27.76
CA LEU A 496 -4.80 11.51 27.46
C LEU A 496 -4.60 12.29 28.76
N ALA A 497 -3.36 12.70 29.03
CA ALA A 497 -3.01 13.47 30.23
C ALA A 497 -1.90 14.49 29.93
N ASP A 498 -1.88 15.56 30.71
CA ASP A 498 -0.83 16.60 30.68
C ASP A 498 0.41 16.21 31.50
#